data_AF-A0AAD4SSS0-F1
#
_entry.id   AF-A0AAD4SSS0-F1
#
_cell.length_a   1.000
_cell.length_b   1.000
_cell.length_c   1.000
_cell.angle_alpha   90.00
_cell.angle_beta   90.00
_cell.angle_gamma   90.00
#
_symmetry.space_group_name_H-M   'P 1'
#
loop_
_entity.id
_entity.type
_entity.pdbx_description
1 polymer ?
#
loop_
_entity_poly.entity_id
_entity_poly.type
_entity_poly.pdbx_seq_one_letter_code
_entity_poly.pdbx_strand_id
1 'polypeptide(L)'
;VGNLSIRRMCQEQTIIAVNGSLPGPTLQVTEDDTLVIHVVNKSPYNYTYKFKVTKHEGTLWWHAHTSFMRATVYGALIIRPRAGEWWNANVMDVERIGMAIGGVPNVSDAYSINGRLGDLSPFSNKRKHKVTLLITPH
;
A
#
# COMPACT_ATOMS: atom_id res chain seq x y z
N VAL A 1 21.54 5.85 10.80
CA VAL A 1 20.91 7.13 10.41
C VAL A 1 21.73 7.69 9.26
N GLY A 2 21.32 7.54 8.00
CA GLY A 2 22.27 7.65 6.88
C GLY A 2 21.72 8.33 5.64
N ASN A 3 22.43 9.35 5.18
CA ASN A 3 22.43 9.75 3.78
C ASN A 3 22.84 8.52 2.95
N LEU A 4 22.18 8.30 1.80
CA LEU A 4 22.52 7.18 0.95
C LEU A 4 23.49 7.67 -0.12
N SER A 5 24.75 7.21 -0.06
CA SER A 5 25.68 7.34 -1.18
C SER A 5 25.33 6.27 -2.21
N ILE A 6 24.97 6.72 -3.41
CA ILE A 6 24.75 5.85 -4.55
C ILE A 6 25.81 6.11 -5.60
N ARG A 7 26.29 5.06 -6.26
CA ARG A 7 27.17 5.19 -7.43
C ARG A 7 26.34 5.00 -8.69
N ARG A 8 26.28 6.03 -9.53
CA ARG A 8 25.61 5.99 -10.84
C ARG A 8 26.48 6.68 -11.87
N MET A 9 26.56 6.11 -13.07
CA MET A 9 27.39 6.63 -14.18
C MET A 9 28.84 6.92 -13.73
N CYS A 10 29.41 6.02 -12.93
CA CYS A 10 30.76 6.13 -12.35
C CYS A 10 30.98 7.30 -11.37
N GLN A 11 29.95 8.08 -11.05
CA GLN A 11 30.00 9.15 -10.05
C GLN A 11 29.31 8.71 -8.76
N GLU A 12 29.89 9.09 -7.63
CA GLU A 12 29.27 8.91 -6.33
C GLU A 12 28.45 10.15 -5.99
N GLN A 13 27.17 9.95 -5.73
CA GLN A 13 26.25 11.01 -5.38
C GLN A 13 25.56 10.66 -4.07
N THR A 14 25.61 11.58 -3.13
CA THR A 14 24.82 11.49 -1.91
C THR A 14 23.41 12.00 -2.18
N ILE A 15 22.42 11.19 -1.84
CA ILE A 15 21.01 11.52 -2.03
C ILE A 15 20.24 11.47 -0.71
N ILE A 16 19.13 12.20 -0.69
CA ILE A 16 18.11 12.08 0.35
C ILE A 16 17.32 10.80 0.06
N ALA A 17 17.36 9.85 0.98
CA ALA A 17 16.68 8.57 0.91
C ALA A 17 15.78 8.38 2.14
N VAL A 18 14.70 7.62 1.98
CA VAL A 18 13.84 7.26 3.11
C VAL A 18 14.30 5.94 3.67
N ASN A 19 14.58 5.91 4.98
CA ASN A 19 15.12 4.72 5.65
C ASN A 19 16.39 4.14 4.97
N GLY A 20 17.18 4.99 4.30
CA GLY A 20 18.42 4.59 3.64
C GLY A 20 18.24 3.76 2.36
N SER A 21 17.08 3.79 1.71
CA SER A 21 16.85 3.07 0.45
C SER A 21 16.34 3.97 -0.67
N LEU A 22 16.71 3.62 -1.90
CA LEU A 22 16.16 4.17 -3.14
C LEU A 22 15.77 3.00 -4.08
N PRO A 23 14.48 2.80 -4.40
CA PRO A 23 13.30 3.47 -3.85
C PRO A 23 13.17 3.29 -2.32
N GLY A 24 12.40 4.16 -1.69
CA GLY A 24 12.02 4.03 -0.29
C GLY A 24 11.18 2.77 -0.01
N PRO A 25 10.83 2.51 1.26
CA PRO A 25 10.09 1.33 1.65
C PRO A 25 8.71 1.25 0.99
N THR A 26 8.32 0.04 0.60
CA THR A 26 6.96 -0.25 0.14
C THR A 26 6.01 -0.26 1.34
N LEU A 27 4.99 0.59 1.29
CA LEU A 27 3.92 0.61 2.28
C LEU A 27 2.85 -0.40 1.85
N GLN A 28 2.49 -1.34 2.72
CA GLN A 28 1.44 -2.31 2.44
C GLN A 28 0.33 -2.18 3.48
N VAL A 29 -0.90 -2.02 3.00
CA VAL A 29 -2.11 -1.86 3.80
C VAL A 29 -3.27 -2.60 3.16
N THR A 30 -4.32 -2.86 3.92
CA THR A 30 -5.59 -3.39 3.41
C THR A 30 -6.59 -2.25 3.30
N GLU A 31 -7.55 -2.35 2.39
CA GLU A 31 -8.71 -1.46 2.41
C GLU A 31 -9.37 -1.48 3.81
N ASP A 32 -9.84 -0.31 4.25
CA ASP A 32 -10.37 0.03 5.56
C ASP A 32 -9.35 0.13 6.72
N ASP A 33 -8.07 -0.15 6.48
CA ASP A 33 -7.02 0.10 7.46
C ASP A 33 -6.78 1.61 7.67
N THR A 34 -6.29 1.93 8.87
CA THR A 34 -5.74 3.27 9.16
C THR A 34 -4.24 3.22 9.05
N LEU A 35 -3.69 3.99 8.10
CA LEU A 35 -2.26 4.16 7.95
C LEU A 35 -1.81 5.39 8.73
N VAL A 36 -0.85 5.19 9.63
CA VAL A 36 -0.19 6.26 10.40
C VAL A 36 1.28 6.27 10.01
N ILE A 37 1.71 7.34 9.34
CA ILE A 37 3.07 7.53 8.87
C ILE A 37 3.71 8.65 9.68
N HIS A 38 4.68 8.30 10.52
CA HIS A 38 5.51 9.27 11.21
C HIS A 38 6.68 9.65 10.31
N VAL A 39 6.67 10.87 9.80
CA VAL A 39 7.76 11.42 9.01
C VAL A 39 8.68 12.20 9.94
N VAL A 40 9.87 11.66 10.14
CA VAL A 40 10.92 12.28 10.96
C VAL A 40 11.97 12.78 9.99
N ASN A 41 11.95 14.08 9.77
CA ASN A 41 13.05 14.80 9.14
C ASN A 41 13.94 15.29 10.28
N LYS A 42 15.29 15.22 10.22
CA LYS A 42 16.20 15.69 11.30
C LYS A 42 16.04 17.18 11.72
N SER A 43 15.04 17.87 11.19
CA SER A 43 14.44 19.10 11.68
C SER A 43 13.79 18.93 13.07
N PRO A 44 13.66 20.00 13.88
CA PRO A 44 12.87 19.96 15.11
C PRO A 44 11.38 19.70 14.88
N TYR A 45 10.89 19.78 13.64
CA TYR A 45 9.50 19.58 13.28
C TYR A 45 9.26 18.20 12.66
N ASN A 46 8.58 17.34 13.41
CA ASN A 46 8.08 16.05 12.92
C ASN A 46 6.65 16.20 12.41
N TYR A 47 6.32 15.49 11.33
CA TYR A 47 4.97 15.49 10.78
C TYR A 47 4.40 14.07 10.79
N THR A 48 3.11 13.93 11.08
CA THR A 48 2.42 12.63 11.07
C THR A 48 1.29 12.67 10.06
N TYR A 49 1.38 11.85 9.01
CA TYR A 49 0.24 11.58 8.13
C TYR A 49 -0.61 10.49 8.77
N LYS A 50 -1.92 10.74 8.90
CA LYS A 50 -2.88 9.76 9.38
C LYS A 50 -4.12 9.81 8.51
N PHE A 51 -4.39 8.73 7.81
CA PHE A 51 -5.58 8.62 6.97
C PHE A 51 -6.11 7.19 6.97
N LYS A 52 -7.41 7.09 6.70
CA LYS A 52 -8.08 5.81 6.48
C LYS A 52 -8.07 5.53 4.99
N VAL A 53 -7.69 4.33 4.61
CA VAL A 53 -7.70 3.89 3.22
C VAL A 53 -9.12 3.37 2.93
N THR A 54 -9.92 4.14 2.21
CA THR A 54 -11.32 3.78 1.90
C THR A 54 -11.55 3.75 0.41
N LYS A 55 -12.15 2.69 -0.14
CA LYS A 55 -12.50 2.59 -1.57
C LYS A 55 -11.31 2.74 -2.53
N HIS A 56 -10.12 2.31 -2.10
CA HIS A 56 -8.93 2.31 -2.93
C HIS A 56 -8.33 0.91 -2.88
N GLU A 57 -7.94 0.39 -4.05
CA GLU A 57 -7.35 -0.94 -4.19
C GLU A 57 -6.30 -0.90 -5.30
N GLY A 58 -5.27 -1.74 -5.18
CA GLY A 58 -4.21 -1.87 -6.18
C GLY A 58 -2.90 -1.20 -5.81
N THR A 59 -2.10 -0.89 -6.82
CA THR A 59 -0.73 -0.38 -6.66
C THR A 59 -0.67 1.12 -6.91
N LEU A 60 -0.41 1.87 -5.85
CA LEU A 60 -0.12 3.30 -5.84
C LEU A 60 1.36 3.52 -5.50
N TRP A 61 1.73 4.78 -5.34
CA TRP A 61 3.06 5.21 -4.92
C TRP A 61 2.97 6.46 -4.06
N TRP A 62 3.91 6.62 -3.15
CA TRP A 62 4.09 7.83 -2.35
C TRP A 62 5.36 8.55 -2.80
N HIS A 63 5.37 9.87 -2.70
CA HIS A 63 6.54 10.68 -3.04
C HIS A 63 6.57 12.00 -2.24
N ALA A 64 7.74 12.64 -2.17
CA ALA A 64 7.85 13.98 -1.60
C ALA A 64 7.09 15.03 -2.44
N HIS A 65 6.45 15.98 -1.76
CA HIS A 65 5.70 17.10 -2.39
C HIS A 65 6.40 18.46 -2.23
N THR A 66 7.69 18.45 -1.88
CA THR A 66 8.49 19.68 -1.74
C THR A 66 9.57 19.71 -2.81
N SER A 67 9.55 20.76 -3.64
CA SER A 67 10.53 20.96 -4.72
C SER A 67 10.68 19.69 -5.58
N PHE A 68 11.89 19.37 -6.00
CA PHE A 68 12.23 18.19 -6.81
C PHE A 68 12.57 16.93 -5.98
N MET A 69 12.30 16.92 -4.68
CA MET A 69 12.72 15.80 -3.80
C MET A 69 12.11 14.45 -4.20
N ARG A 70 11.00 14.43 -4.97
CA ARG A 70 10.43 13.19 -5.52
C ARG A 70 11.38 12.40 -6.43
N ALA A 71 12.49 12.99 -6.90
CA ALA A 71 13.49 12.30 -7.69
C ALA A 71 14.20 11.17 -6.90
N THR A 72 14.26 11.27 -5.57
CA THR A 72 14.92 10.29 -4.70
C THR A 72 14.07 9.87 -3.51
N VAL A 73 13.05 10.65 -3.16
CA VAL A 73 12.11 10.38 -2.07
C VAL A 73 10.78 9.91 -2.65
N TYR A 74 10.70 8.61 -2.94
CA TYR A 74 9.49 7.93 -3.40
C TYR A 74 9.52 6.43 -3.08
N GLY A 75 8.36 5.79 -3.06
CA GLY A 75 8.23 4.35 -2.88
C GLY A 75 6.83 3.84 -3.23
N ALA A 76 6.66 2.53 -3.28
CA ALA A 76 5.37 1.93 -3.62
C ALA A 76 4.39 1.97 -2.43
N LEU A 77 3.10 2.08 -2.72
CA LEU A 77 2.00 1.92 -1.79
C LEU A 77 1.06 0.84 -2.35
N ILE A 78 1.06 -0.34 -1.74
CA ILE A 78 0.20 -1.45 -2.15
C ILE A 78 -1.00 -1.47 -1.22
N ILE A 79 -2.19 -1.30 -1.79
CA ILE A 79 -3.46 -1.45 -1.09
C ILE A 79 -4.08 -2.76 -1.52
N ARG A 80 -4.08 -3.73 -0.61
CA ARG A 80 -4.79 -4.99 -0.81
C ARG A 80 -6.28 -4.75 -0.67
N PRO A 81 -7.11 -5.39 -1.51
CA PRO A 81 -8.54 -5.36 -1.28
C PRO A 81 -8.82 -5.93 0.12
N ARG A 82 -9.87 -5.41 0.79
CA ARG A 82 -10.36 -6.03 2.03
C ARG A 82 -10.79 -7.48 1.82
N ALA A 83 -11.00 -7.84 0.55
CA ALA A 83 -11.68 -9.01 0.07
C ALA A 83 -11.16 -9.41 -1.33
N GLY A 84 -10.46 -10.54 -1.51
CA GLY A 84 -10.46 -11.22 -2.84
C GLY A 84 -11.77 -12.00 -3.00
N GLU A 85 -12.20 -12.50 -4.15
CA GLU A 85 -13.54 -13.11 -4.28
C GLU A 85 -13.51 -14.66 -4.18
N TRP A 86 -14.52 -15.27 -3.56
CA TRP A 86 -14.72 -16.72 -3.42
C TRP A 86 -16.17 -17.08 -3.73
N TRP A 87 -16.39 -18.10 -4.56
CA TRP A 87 -17.70 -18.70 -4.78
C TRP A 87 -17.70 -20.12 -4.21
N ASN A 88 -18.73 -20.47 -3.44
CA ASN A 88 -19.03 -21.85 -3.06
C ASN A 88 -19.47 -22.66 -4.30
N ALA A 89 -19.98 -21.97 -5.31
CA ALA A 89 -20.27 -22.54 -6.63
C ALA A 89 -19.04 -22.54 -7.55
N ASN A 90 -19.05 -23.42 -8.56
CA ASN A 90 -18.05 -23.37 -9.62
C ASN A 90 -18.18 -22.05 -10.39
N VAL A 91 -17.08 -21.30 -10.51
CA VAL A 91 -17.06 -19.98 -11.17
C VAL A 91 -17.54 -20.02 -12.63
N MET A 92 -17.36 -21.14 -13.33
CA MET A 92 -17.86 -21.32 -14.71
C MET A 92 -19.39 -21.49 -14.75
N ASP A 93 -19.98 -22.05 -13.70
CA ASP A 93 -21.44 -22.15 -13.57
C ASP A 93 -22.06 -20.79 -13.29
N VAL A 94 -21.40 -20.00 -12.43
CA VAL A 94 -21.81 -18.63 -12.09
C VAL A 94 -21.83 -17.73 -13.33
N GLU A 95 -20.79 -17.82 -14.16
CA GLU A 95 -20.72 -17.09 -15.43
C GLU A 95 -21.78 -17.58 -16.44
N ARG A 96 -21.90 -18.90 -16.62
CA ARG A 96 -22.85 -19.50 -17.55
C ARG A 96 -24.30 -19.17 -17.21
N ILE A 97 -24.66 -19.17 -15.92
CA ILE A 97 -26.00 -18.79 -15.48
C ILE A 97 -26.27 -17.32 -15.80
N GLY A 98 -25.32 -16.41 -15.51
CA GLY A 98 -25.43 -15.00 -15.86
C GLY A 98 -25.65 -14.78 -17.36
N MET A 99 -24.84 -15.43 -18.20
CA MET A 99 -24.98 -15.36 -19.67
C MET A 99 -26.31 -15.96 -20.15
N ALA A 100 -26.77 -17.06 -19.56
CA ALA A 100 -28.01 -17.72 -19.96
C ALA A 100 -29.27 -16.92 -19.62
N ILE A 101 -29.25 -16.13 -18.54
CA ILE A 101 -30.36 -15.26 -18.14
C ILE A 101 -30.24 -13.82 -18.67
N GLY A 102 -29.17 -13.52 -19.41
CA GLY A 102 -28.87 -12.16 -19.90
C GLY A 102 -28.52 -11.16 -18.80
N GLY A 103 -28.08 -11.65 -17.64
CA GLY A 103 -27.80 -10.86 -16.44
C GLY A 103 -26.33 -10.90 -16.01
N VAL A 104 -25.99 -10.10 -15.01
CA VAL A 104 -24.65 -10.12 -14.39
C VAL A 104 -24.48 -11.44 -13.59
N PRO A 105 -23.31 -12.08 -13.61
CA PRO A 105 -23.03 -13.26 -12.78
C PRO A 105 -23.26 -12.99 -11.28
N ASN A 106 -23.59 -14.03 -10.51
CA ASN A 106 -23.77 -13.91 -9.07
C ASN A 106 -22.52 -13.34 -8.38
N VAL A 107 -22.75 -12.45 -7.41
CA VAL A 107 -21.70 -11.96 -6.50
C VAL A 107 -21.12 -13.13 -5.69
N SER A 108 -19.86 -13.00 -5.29
CA SER A 108 -19.11 -14.01 -4.54
C SER A 108 -19.73 -14.34 -3.18
N ASP A 109 -19.66 -15.62 -2.78
CA ASP A 109 -20.12 -16.16 -1.50
C ASP A 109 -19.26 -15.73 -0.31
N ALA A 110 -17.97 -15.55 -0.55
CA ALA A 110 -17.04 -15.10 0.46
C ALA A 110 -15.89 -14.35 -0.19
N TYR A 111 -14.99 -13.88 0.65
CA TYR A 111 -13.81 -13.17 0.23
C TYR A 111 -12.50 -13.81 0.72
N SER A 112 -11.46 -13.85 -0.11
CA SER A 112 -10.20 -14.58 0.15
C SER A 112 -8.95 -13.71 -0.04
N ILE A 113 -7.87 -14.02 0.69
CA ILE A 113 -6.54 -13.43 0.48
C ILE A 113 -5.54 -14.58 0.35
N ASN A 114 -4.81 -14.65 -0.77
CA ASN A 114 -3.90 -15.76 -1.11
C ASN A 114 -4.56 -17.15 -1.07
N GLY A 115 -5.80 -17.28 -1.54
CA GLY A 115 -6.54 -18.55 -1.57
C GLY A 115 -7.01 -19.05 -0.18
N ARG A 116 -6.76 -18.28 0.87
CA ARG A 116 -7.34 -18.51 2.19
C ARG A 116 -8.53 -17.58 2.36
N LEU A 117 -9.69 -18.16 2.64
CA LEU A 117 -10.79 -17.42 3.27
C LEU A 117 -10.18 -16.76 4.51
N GLY A 118 -10.07 -15.43 4.49
CA GLY A 118 -9.60 -14.71 5.67
C GLY A 118 -10.57 -14.95 6.82
N ASP A 119 -10.23 -14.49 8.03
CA ASP A 119 -11.23 -14.27 9.07
C ASP A 119 -12.19 -13.17 8.59
N LEU A 120 -13.14 -13.53 7.73
CA LEU A 120 -14.31 -12.73 7.36
C LEU A 120 -15.37 -12.80 8.43
N SER A 121 -14.92 -12.90 9.66
CA SER A 121 -15.78 -12.62 10.77
C SER A 121 -16.10 -11.12 10.71
N PRO A 122 -17.37 -10.71 10.89
CA PRO A 122 -17.69 -9.34 11.29
C PRO A 122 -16.95 -8.87 12.56
N PHE A 123 -16.13 -9.72 13.18
CA PHE A 123 -15.22 -9.46 14.29
C PHE A 123 -13.73 -9.22 13.92
N SER A 124 -13.35 -9.19 12.63
CA SER A 124 -11.96 -8.83 12.25
C SER A 124 -11.68 -7.36 12.57
N ASN A 125 -10.81 -7.14 13.57
CA ASN A 125 -10.51 -5.80 14.08
C ASN A 125 -9.79 -4.95 13.03
N LYS A 126 -10.30 -3.73 12.80
CA LYS A 126 -9.63 -2.68 12.02
C LYS A 126 -8.18 -2.53 12.49
N ARG A 127 -7.22 -2.67 11.57
CA ARG A 127 -5.80 -2.60 11.94
C ARG A 127 -5.28 -1.18 11.77
N LYS A 128 -4.41 -0.79 12.70
CA LYS A 128 -3.64 0.45 12.62
C LYS A 128 -2.22 0.07 12.22
N HIS A 129 -1.84 0.42 11.00
CA HIS A 129 -0.48 0.23 10.52
C HIS A 129 0.32 1.48 10.85
N LYS A 130 1.33 1.34 11.72
CA LYS A 130 2.26 2.42 12.06
C LYS A 130 3.56 2.21 11.30
N VAL A 131 3.97 3.20 10.53
CA VAL A 131 5.25 3.20 9.81
C VAL A 131 5.99 4.48 10.13
N THR A 132 7.28 4.36 10.43
CA THR A 132 8.17 5.51 10.62
C THR A 132 9.08 5.64 9.40
N LEU A 133 9.02 6.81 8.76
CA LEU A 133 9.87 7.19 7.64
C LEU A 133 10.88 8.22 8.13
N LEU A 134 12.15 7.82 8.14
CA LEU A 134 13.27 8.69 8.48
C LEU A 134 13.77 9.35 7.20
N ILE A 135 13.65 10.67 7.13
CA ILE A 135 14.21 11.52 6.08
C ILE A 135 15.44 12.20 6.67
N THR A 136 16.60 11.98 6.05
CA THR A 136 17.83 12.66 6.46
C THR A 136 18.17 13.75 5.43
N PRO A 137 17.99 15.03 5.77
CA PRO A 137 18.49 16.12 4.95
C PRO A 137 20.02 16.23 5.14
N HIS A 138 20.65 16.88 4.15
CA HIS A 138 22.04 17.32 4.22
C HIS A 138 22.27 18.32 5.36
#